data_AF-A0A423HCE6-F1
#
_entry.id   AF-A0A423HCE6-F1
#
_cell.length_a   1.000
_cell.length_b   1.000
_cell.length_c   1.000
_cell.angle_alpha   90.00
_cell.angle_beta   90.00
_cell.angle_gamma   90.00
#
_symmetry.space_group_name_H-M   'P 1'
#
loop_
_entity.id
_entity.type
_entity.pdbx_description
1 polymer ?
#
loop_
_entity_poly.entity_id
_entity_poly.type
_entity_poly.pdbx_seq_one_letter_code
_entity_poly.pdbx_strand_id
1 'polypeptide(L)'
;MDYLVGMKACINVIGLCLNMGGVIMLFFWSLPQPSPDANTGRILEDGTNMEDGRTAGEHRAEAARKKLKSKVIAYAALTLLLAGFGCQLFAAV
;
A
#
# COMPACT_ATOMS: atom_id res chain seq x y z
N MET A 1 34.55 -6.60 21.21
CA MET A 1 33.71 -7.49 20.38
C MET A 1 32.22 -7.21 20.60
N ASP A 2 31.80 -6.94 21.83
CA ASP A 2 30.38 -6.81 22.22
C ASP A 2 29.65 -5.59 21.65
N TYR A 3 30.34 -4.47 21.42
CA TYR A 3 29.74 -3.27 20.82
C TYR A 3 29.25 -3.49 19.39
N LEU A 4 29.99 -4.25 18.58
CA LEU A 4 29.59 -4.58 17.21
C LEU A 4 28.38 -5.52 17.20
N VAL A 5 28.34 -6.48 18.12
CA VAL A 5 27.20 -7.40 18.28
C VAL A 5 25.95 -6.64 18.74
N GLY A 6 26.08 -5.75 19.72
CA GLY A 6 24.97 -4.90 20.19
C GLY A 6 24.45 -3.96 19.10
N MET A 7 25.34 -3.33 18.34
CA MET A 7 24.95 -2.46 17.23
C MET A 7 24.19 -3.20 16.14
N LYS A 8 24.65 -4.40 15.73
CA LYS A 8 23.96 -5.25 14.75
C LYS A 8 22.57 -5.66 15.22
N ALA A 9 22.41 -5.97 16.51
CA ALA A 9 21.11 -6.29 17.09
C ALA A 9 20.13 -5.11 16.99
N CYS A 10 20.58 -3.88 17.30
CA CYS A 10 19.75 -2.68 17.17
C CYS A 10 19.29 -2.45 15.71
N ILE A 11 20.20 -2.58 14.75
CA ILE A 11 19.89 -2.41 13.32
C ILE A 11 18.89 -3.47 12.85
N ASN A 12 19.03 -4.71 13.32
CA ASN A 12 18.09 -5.79 12.99
C ASN A 12 16.68 -5.50 13.53
N VAL A 13 16.58 -5.01 14.77
CA VAL A 13 15.29 -4.61 15.38
C VAL A 13 14.66 -3.45 14.62
N ILE A 14 15.45 -2.44 14.22
CA ILE A 14 14.96 -1.34 13.38
C ILE A 14 14.41 -1.89 12.06
N GLY A 15 15.15 -2.79 11.40
CA GLY A 15 14.71 -3.43 10.17
C GLY A 15 13.41 -4.22 10.31
N LEU A 16 13.25 -4.93 11.45
CA LEU A 16 12.01 -5.63 11.78
C LEU A 16 10.83 -4.66 11.95
N CYS A 17 11.02 -3.55 12.68
CA CYS A 17 9.98 -2.54 12.88
C CYS A 17 9.55 -1.89 11.56
N LEU A 18 10.51 -1.55 10.68
CA LEU A 18 10.22 -1.02 9.35
C LEU A 18 9.40 -2.03 8.53
N ASN A 19 9.78 -3.32 8.57
CA ASN A 19 9.04 -4.36 7.88
C ASN A 19 7.61 -4.50 8.40
N MET A 20 7.40 -4.54 9.71
CA MET A 20 6.06 -4.63 10.30
C MET A 20 5.19 -3.42 9.92
N GLY A 21 5.75 -2.21 9.97
CA GLY A 21 5.06 -1.00 9.50
C GLY A 21 4.68 -1.08 8.02
N GLY A 22 5.58 -1.59 7.18
CA GLY A 22 5.35 -1.76 5.74
C GLY A 22 4.22 -2.74 5.45
N VAL A 23 4.21 -3.88 6.16
CA VAL A 23 3.12 -4.87 6.05
C VAL A 23 1.79 -4.26 6.48
N ILE A 24 1.73 -3.55 7.62
CA ILE A 24 0.51 -2.88 8.09
C ILE A 24 0.00 -1.89 7.04
N MET A 25 0.87 -1.06 6.46
CA MET A 25 0.47 -0.14 5.38
C MET A 25 -0.09 -0.86 4.16
N LEU A 26 0.52 -1.98 3.73
CA LEU A 26 0.01 -2.78 2.61
C LEU A 26 -1.39 -3.32 2.90
N PHE A 27 -1.58 -3.92 4.08
CA PHE A 27 -2.84 -4.59 4.44
C PHE A 27 -4.02 -3.63 4.56
N PHE A 28 -3.84 -2.49 5.21
CA PHE A 28 -4.96 -1.58 5.49
C PHE A 28 -5.24 -0.57 4.37
N TRP A 29 -4.23 -0.20 3.58
CA TRP A 29 -4.37 0.92 2.64
C TRP A 29 -3.99 0.63 1.19
N SER A 30 -3.09 -0.34 0.94
CA SER A 30 -2.60 -0.57 -0.41
C SER A 30 -3.39 -1.64 -1.15
N LEU A 31 -3.89 -2.66 -0.47
CA LEU A 31 -4.71 -3.68 -1.10
C LEU A 31 -6.02 -3.02 -1.53
N PRO A 32 -6.28 -2.87 -2.84
CA PRO A 32 -7.57 -2.41 -3.30
C PRO A 32 -8.55 -3.53 -2.94
N GLN A 33 -9.33 -3.36 -1.88
CA GLN A 33 -10.50 -4.22 -1.70
C GLN A 33 -11.34 -4.08 -2.98
N PRO A 34 -11.76 -5.19 -3.59
CA PRO A 34 -12.62 -5.13 -4.75
C PRO A 34 -13.92 -4.45 -4.31
N SER A 35 -14.07 -3.16 -4.61
CA SER A 35 -15.34 -2.48 -4.47
C SER A 35 -16.26 -3.11 -5.52
N PRO A 36 -17.38 -3.73 -5.14
CA PRO A 36 -18.34 -4.31 -6.08
C PRO A 36 -18.70 -3.34 -7.21
N ASP A 37 -18.78 -2.05 -6.88
CA ASP A 37 -19.13 -0.94 -7.77
C ASP A 37 -18.10 -0.60 -8.84
N ALA A 38 -16.84 -1.04 -8.72
CA ALA A 38 -15.83 -0.70 -9.73
C ALA A 38 -16.01 -1.45 -11.06
N ASN A 39 -16.81 -2.53 -11.06
CA ASN A 39 -17.22 -3.23 -12.29
C ASN A 39 -18.68 -2.97 -12.66
N THR A 40 -19.51 -2.52 -11.72
CA THR A 40 -20.87 -2.07 -12.01
C THR A 40 -20.77 -0.85 -12.94
N GLY A 41 -21.24 -0.99 -14.18
CA GLY A 41 -21.23 0.09 -15.17
C GLY A 41 -19.95 0.27 -15.98
N ARG A 42 -19.02 -0.69 -15.98
CA ARG A 42 -17.85 -0.65 -16.90
C ARG A 42 -18.23 -0.72 -18.39
N ILE A 43 -19.45 -1.17 -18.69
CA ILE A 43 -20.05 -1.24 -20.03
C ILE A 43 -20.95 -0.01 -20.33
N LEU A 44 -21.33 0.76 -19.30
CA LEU A 44 -22.21 1.92 -19.45
C LEU A 44 -21.43 3.13 -19.97
N GLU A 45 -22.07 3.96 -20.78
CA GLU A 45 -21.51 5.25 -21.18
C GLU A 45 -21.41 6.18 -19.97
N ASP A 46 -20.41 7.06 -19.93
CA ASP A 46 -20.10 7.90 -18.77
C ASP A 46 -21.29 8.80 -18.35
N GLY A 47 -22.18 9.16 -19.28
CA GLY A 47 -23.40 9.94 -19.00
C GLY A 47 -24.60 9.14 -18.49
N THR A 48 -24.46 7.82 -18.32
CA THR A 48 -25.57 6.97 -17.85
C THR A 48 -25.79 7.17 -16.36
N ASN A 49 -27.00 7.56 -15.97
CA ASN A 49 -27.38 7.67 -14.56
C ASN A 49 -27.51 6.27 -13.93
N MET A 50 -26.89 6.09 -12.77
CA MET A 50 -27.02 4.91 -11.91
C MET A 50 -28.19 5.08 -10.94
N GLU A 51 -28.61 3.99 -10.27
CA GLU A 51 -29.68 4.00 -9.27
C GLU A 51 -29.43 4.95 -8.10
N ASP A 52 -28.17 5.31 -7.84
CA ASP A 52 -27.79 6.27 -6.79
C ASP A 52 -27.83 7.74 -7.25
N GLY A 53 -28.29 8.00 -8.47
CA GLY A 53 -28.42 9.34 -9.05
C GLY A 53 -27.11 9.95 -9.54
N ARG A 54 -25.98 9.25 -9.41
CA ARG A 54 -24.69 9.64 -9.99
C ARG A 54 -24.50 9.01 -11.36
N THR A 55 -23.66 9.62 -12.17
CA THR A 55 -23.33 9.10 -13.49
C THR A 55 -22.27 7.99 -13.40
N ALA A 56 -22.25 7.07 -14.37
CA ALA A 56 -21.21 6.06 -14.46
C ALA A 56 -19.79 6.67 -14.55
N GLY A 57 -19.66 7.85 -15.17
CA GLY A 57 -18.40 8.60 -15.25
C GLY A 57 -17.91 9.12 -13.88
N GLU A 58 -18.82 9.56 -13.01
CA GLU A 58 -18.48 10.01 -11.65
C GLU A 58 -17.97 8.86 -10.77
N HIS A 59 -18.61 7.70 -10.85
CA HIS A 59 -18.16 6.48 -10.16
C HIS A 59 -16.77 6.03 -10.63
N ARG A 60 -16.51 6.08 -11.94
CA ARG A 60 -15.19 5.78 -12.51
C ARG A 60 -14.13 6.77 -12.04
N ALA A 61 -14.45 8.07 -12.02
CA ALA A 61 -13.54 9.11 -11.55
C ALA A 61 -13.20 8.93 -10.05
N GLU A 62 -14.19 8.57 -9.22
CA GLU A 62 -13.98 8.28 -7.81
C GLU A 62 -13.12 7.02 -7.61
N ALA A 63 -13.40 5.95 -8.35
CA ALA A 63 -12.61 4.72 -8.34
C ALA A 63 -11.15 4.97 -8.78
N ALA A 64 -10.94 5.79 -9.81
CA ALA A 64 -9.62 6.17 -10.29
C ALA A 64 -8.82 6.96 -9.22
N ARG A 65 -9.48 7.89 -8.51
CA ARG A 65 -8.86 8.63 -7.40
C ARG A 65 -8.48 7.70 -6.25
N LYS A 66 -9.35 6.75 -5.88
CA LYS A 66 -9.06 5.74 -4.85
C LYS A 66 -7.88 4.85 -5.26
N LYS A 67 -7.86 4.38 -6.52
CA LYS A 67 -6.76 3.57 -7.07
C LYS A 67 -5.43 4.30 -7.05
N LEU A 68 -5.40 5.59 -7.37
CA LEU A 68 -4.17 6.39 -7.32
C LEU A 68 -3.64 6.51 -5.89
N LYS A 69 -4.51 6.78 -4.91
CA LYS A 69 -4.13 6.83 -3.49
C LYS A 69 -3.56 5.49 -3.02
N SER A 70 -4.25 4.37 -3.30
CA SER A 70 -3.76 3.04 -2.93
C SER A 70 -2.42 2.71 -3.59
N LYS A 71 -2.20 3.14 -4.85
CA LYS A 71 -0.91 2.95 -5.54
C LYS A 71 0.22 3.71 -4.83
N VAL A 72 -0.01 4.97 -4.44
CA VAL A 72 1.01 5.76 -3.71
C VAL A 72 1.35 5.10 -2.37
N ILE A 73 0.34 4.63 -1.64
CA ILE A 73 0.56 3.95 -0.36
C ILE A 73 1.28 2.60 -0.55
N ALA A 74 0.98 1.88 -1.63
CA ALA A 74 1.70 0.65 -1.99
C ALA A 74 3.20 0.91 -2.21
N TYR A 75 3.56 1.98 -2.91
CA TYR A 75 4.96 2.34 -3.11
C TYR A 75 5.65 2.77 -1.81
N ALA A 76 4.97 3.54 -0.96
CA ALA A 76 5.50 3.92 0.35
C ALA A 76 5.76 2.68 1.23
N ALA A 77 4.79 1.76 1.29
CA ALA A 77 4.90 0.52 2.03
C ALA A 77 6.02 -0.40 1.49
N LEU A 78 6.12 -0.53 0.16
CA LEU A 78 7.18 -1.29 -0.49
C LEU A 78 8.57 -0.71 -0.19
N THR A 79 8.69 0.62 -0.17
CA THR A 79 9.94 1.30 0.18
C THR A 79 10.34 1.02 1.62
N LEU A 80 9.37 0.98 2.54
CA LEU A 80 9.60 0.66 3.94
C LEU A 80 10.04 -0.78 4.16
N LEU A 81 9.45 -1.72 3.43
CA LEU A 81 9.86 -3.13 3.42
C LEU A 81 11.30 -3.30 2.89
N LEU A 82 11.62 -2.65 1.77
CA LEU A 82 12.97 -2.70 1.18
C LEU A 82 14.02 -2.08 2.12
N ALA A 83 13.68 -0.95 2.75
CA ALA A 83 14.55 -0.33 3.75
C ALA A 83 14.75 -1.25 4.96
N GLY A 84 13.68 -1.87 5.46
CA GLY A 84 13.72 -2.82 6.56
C GLY A 84 14.61 -4.03 6.25
N PHE A 85 14.42 -4.63 5.08
CA PHE A 85 15.27 -5.71 4.58
C PHE A 85 16.74 -5.28 4.41
N GLY A 86 16.99 -4.07 3.91
CA GLY A 86 18.34 -3.50 3.80
C GLY A 86 19.04 -3.37 5.15
N CYS A 87 18.33 -2.90 6.18
CA CYS A 87 18.85 -2.86 7.55
C CYS A 87 19.20 -4.28 8.05
N GLN A 88 18.34 -5.27 7.81
CA GLN A 88 18.57 -6.65 8.25
C GLN A 88 19.75 -7.30 7.53
N LEU A 89 19.90 -7.05 6.22
CA LEU A 89 21.08 -7.51 5.46
C LEU A 89 22.37 -6.93 6.03
N PHE A 90 22.40 -5.63 6.32
CA PHE A 90 23.58 -5.00 6.90
C PHE A 90 23.91 -5.53 8.30
N ALA A 91 22.90 -5.86 9.11
CA ALA A 91 23.11 -6.48 10.41
C ALA A 91 23.61 -7.93 10.29
N ALA A 92 23.25 -8.64 9.22
CA ALA A 92 23.60 -10.04 9.01
C ALA A 92 25.02 -10.26 8.45
N VAL A 93 25.54 -9.31 7.68
CA VAL A 93 26.94 -9.26 7.20
C VAL A 93 27.83 -8.69 8.31
#